data_AF-A0A0S8JJN7-F1
#
_entry.id   AF-A0A0S8JJN7-F1
#
_cell.length_a   1.000
_cell.length_b   1.000
_cell.length_c   1.000
_cell.angle_alpha   90.00
_cell.angle_beta   90.00
_cell.angle_gamma   90.00
#
_symmetry.space_group_name_H-M   'P 1'
#
loop_
_entity.id
_entity.type
_entity.pdbx_description
1 polymer ?
#
loop_
_entity_poly.entity_id
_entity_poly.type
_entity_poly.pdbx_seq_one_letter_code
_entity_poly.pdbx_strand_id
1 'polypeptide(L)' 'MNAFSRLQSRAAIFVELWQFMRVRRKWWLAPMLMLLIVMSLLIVLAEGSAVAPFIYALF' A
#
# COMPACT_ATOMS: atom_id res chain seq x y z
N MET A 1 -8.20 37.17 -1.47
CA MET A 1 -8.69 35.78 -1.64
C MET A 1 -7.50 34.89 -1.95
N ASN A 2 -7.02 34.16 -0.95
CA ASN A 2 -5.70 33.55 -0.98
C ASN A 2 -5.76 32.22 -1.76
N ALA A 3 -4.89 32.04 -2.76
CA ALA A 3 -4.83 30.82 -3.59
C ALA A 3 -4.69 29.51 -2.78
N PHE A 4 -4.23 29.63 -1.53
CA PHE A 4 -4.06 28.55 -0.56
C PHE A 4 -5.36 27.76 -0.24
N SER A 5 -6.53 28.42 -0.27
CA SER A 5 -7.81 27.75 0.05
C SER A 5 -8.28 26.81 -1.06
N ARG A 6 -7.84 27.00 -2.32
CA ARG A 6 -8.22 26.14 -3.46
C ARG A 6 -7.44 24.83 -3.52
N LEU A 7 -6.26 24.79 -2.92
CA LEU A 7 -5.47 23.57 -2.78
C LEU A 7 -6.00 22.71 -1.62
N GLN A 8 -6.40 23.35 -0.53
CA GLN A 8 -7.06 22.66 0.60
C GLN A 8 -8.34 21.92 0.17
N SER A 9 -9.15 22.49 -0.72
CA SER A 9 -10.38 21.83 -1.18
C SER A 9 -10.13 20.60 -2.06
N ARG A 10 -9.05 20.56 -2.84
CA ARG A 10 -8.68 19.36 -3.63
C ARG A 10 -8.08 18.26 -2.76
N ALA A 11 -7.28 18.63 -1.76
CA ALA A 11 -6.70 17.69 -0.81
C ALA A 11 -7.72 17.14 0.20
N ALA A 12 -8.79 17.89 0.49
CA ALA A 12 -9.87 17.47 1.38
C ALA A 12 -10.52 16.14 0.94
N ILE A 13 -10.64 15.91 -0.37
CA ILE A 13 -11.20 14.66 -0.92
C ILE A 13 -10.39 13.44 -0.46
N PHE A 14 -9.06 13.52 -0.49
CA PHE A 14 -8.19 12.42 -0.04
C PHE A 14 -8.32 12.19 1.47
N VAL A 15 -8.49 13.25 2.25
CA VAL A 15 -8.69 13.17 3.71
C VAL A 15 -10.05 12.55 4.05
N GLU A 16 -11.13 12.95 3.37
CA GLU A 16 -12.47 12.37 3.52
C GLU A 16 -12.48 10.89 3.12
N LEU A 17 -11.80 10.54 2.03
CA LEU A 17 -11.69 9.16 1.55
C LEU A 17 -10.90 8.29 2.53
N TRP A 18 -9.83 8.84 3.14
CA TRP A 18 -9.08 8.18 4.21
C TRP A 18 -9.91 7.97 5.48
N GLN A 19 -10.69 8.97 5.88
CA GLN A 19 -11.62 8.86 7.01
C GLN A 19 -12.69 7.80 6.76
N PHE A 20 -13.30 7.78 5.56
CA PHE A 20 -14.26 6.74 5.15
C PHE A 20 -13.65 5.33 5.20
N MET A 21 -12.43 5.18 4.70
CA MET A 21 -11.71 3.91 4.69
C MET A 21 -11.35 3.42 6.10
N ARG A 22 -11.18 4.33 7.06
CA ARG A 22 -10.82 4.00 8.47
C ARG A 22 -12.01 3.47 9.27
N VAL A 23 -13.25 3.79 8.89
CA VAL A 23 -14.48 3.35 9.58
C VAL A 23 -14.74 1.84 9.42
N ARG A 24 -14.37 1.24 8.28
CA ARG A 24 -14.46 -0.22 8.11
C ARG A 24 -13.25 -0.90 8.75
N ARG A 25 -13.47 -1.80 9.70
CA ARG A 25 -12.46 -2.56 10.49
C ARG A 25 -11.44 -3.31 9.59
N LYS A 26 -10.44 -2.62 9.05
CA LYS A 26 -9.30 -3.22 8.31
C LYS A 26 -8.30 -4.00 9.19
N TRP A 27 -8.68 -4.34 10.42
CA TRP A 27 -7.85 -5.19 11.30
C TRP A 27 -7.59 -6.58 10.72
N TRP A 28 -8.42 -7.04 9.78
CA TRP A 28 -8.21 -8.28 9.02
C TRP A 28 -7.16 -8.17 7.91
N LEU A 29 -6.93 -6.96 7.40
CA LEU A 29 -5.90 -6.72 6.38
C LEU A 29 -4.49 -6.74 6.97
N ALA A 30 -4.34 -6.33 8.23
CA ALA A 30 -3.06 -6.32 8.93
C ALA A 30 -2.36 -7.69 8.94
N PRO A 31 -3.00 -8.80 9.38
CA PRO A 31 -2.36 -10.12 9.36
C PRO A 31 -2.08 -10.63 7.95
N MET A 32 -2.95 -10.35 6.98
CA MET A 32 -2.74 -10.75 5.59
C MET A 32 -1.54 -10.02 4.95
N LEU A 33 -1.42 -8.71 5.18
CA LEU A 33 -0.27 -7.91 4.76
C LEU A 33 1.02 -8.34 5.46
N MET A 34 0.97 -8.63 6.76
CA MET A 34 2.12 -9.12 7.51
C MET A 34 2.64 -10.43 6.94
N LEU A 35 1.74 -11.38 6.62
CA LEU A 35 2.12 -12.64 5.99
C LEU A 35 2.75 -12.42 4.62
N LEU A 36 2.17 -11.54 3.79
CA LEU A 36 2.73 -11.21 2.47
C LEU A 36 4.14 -10.64 2.58
N ILE A 37 4.39 -9.74 3.53
CA ILE A 37 5.72 -9.15 3.75
C ILE A 37 6.72 -10.22 4.18
N VAL A 38 6.33 -11.11 5.11
CA VAL A 38 7.19 -12.21 5.55
C VAL A 38 7.49 -13.15 4.39
N MET A 39 6.50 -13.52 3.59
CA MET A 39 6.70 -14.37 2.41
C MET A 39 7.62 -13.70 1.39
N SER A 40 7.41 -12.43 1.07
CA SER A 40 8.30 -11.68 0.17
C SER A 40 9.72 -11.61 0.72
N LEU A 41 9.90 -11.36 2.01
CA LEU A 41 11.23 -11.33 2.63
C LEU A 41 11.91 -12.70 2.55
N LEU A 42 11.17 -13.78 2.83
CA LEU A 42 11.70 -15.14 2.72
C LEU A 42 12.10 -15.48 1.29
N ILE A 43 11.32 -15.08 0.29
CA ILE A 43 11.67 -15.29 -1.13
C ILE A 43 12.98 -14.56 -1.47
N VAL A 44 13.11 -13.30 -1.04
CA VAL A 44 14.33 -12.50 -1.26
C VAL A 44 15.55 -13.08 -0.54
N LEU A 45 15.36 -13.73 0.62
CA LEU A 45 16.45 -14.37 1.36
C LEU A 45 16.78 -15.77 0.84
N ALA A 46 15.79 -16.51 0.34
CA ALA A 46 15.96 -17.87 -0.17
C ALA A 46 16.53 -17.89 -1.59
N GLU A 47 16.20 -16.89 -2.41
CA GLU A 47 16.74 -16.75 -3.76
C GLU A 47 17.86 -15.72 -3.78
N GLY A 48 18.97 -16.01 -4.47
CA GLY A 48 20.10 -15.07 -4.59
C GLY A 48 19.76 -13.77 -5.34
N SER A 49 18.60 -13.71 -6.01
CA SER A 49 18.11 -12.51 -6.69
C SER A 49 16.62 -12.34 -6.43
N ALA A 50 16.28 -11.27 -5.69
CA ALA A 50 14.90 -10.82 -5.49
C ALA A 50 14.11 -10.59 -6.79
N VAL A 51 14.80 -10.49 -7.93
CA VAL A 51 14.23 -10.16 -9.24
C VAL A 51 13.89 -11.42 -10.04
N ALA A 52 14.47 -12.58 -9.71
CA ALA A 52 14.31 -13.82 -10.49
C ALA A 52 12.84 -14.26 -10.69
N PRO A 53 11.94 -14.22 -9.69
CA PRO A 53 10.54 -14.63 -9.85
C PRO A 53 9.75 -13.72 -10.81
N PHE A 54 10.13 -12.45 -10.88
CA PHE A 54 9.47 -11.46 -11.74
C PHE A 54 9.89 -11.58 -13.20
N ILE A 55 11.15 -11.98 -13.44
CA ILE A 55 11.66 -12.26 -14.77
C ILE A 55 10.90 -13.45 -15.35
N TYR A 56 10.80 -14.57 -14.63
CA TYR A 56 10.07 -15.76 -15.11
C TYR A 56 8.56 -15.55 -15.29
N ALA A 57 7.96 -14.55 -14.64
CA ALA A 57 6.54 -14.23 -14.83
C ALA A 57 6.27 -13.37 -16.09
N LEU A 58 7.28 -12.68 -16.61
CA LEU A 58 7.17 -11.80 -17.79
C LEU A 58 7.42 -12.53 -19.13
N PHE A 59 7.94 -13.75 -19.08
CA PHE A 59 8.26 -14.60 -20.23
C PHE A 59 7.40 -15.86 -20.22
#